data_AF-A0A7X4E200-F1
#
_entry.id   AF-A0A7X4E200-F1
#
_cell.length_a   1.000
_cell.length_b   1.000
_cell.length_c   1.000
_cell.angle_alpha   90.00
_cell.angle_beta   90.00
_cell.angle_gamma   90.00
#
_symmetry.space_group_name_H-M   'P 1'
#
loop_
_entity.id
_entity.type
_entity.pdbx_description
1 polymer ?
#
loop_
_entity_poly.entity_id
_entity_poly.type
_entity_poly.pdbx_seq_one_letter_code
_entity_poly.pdbx_strand_id
1 'polypeptide(L)'
;TLHNEDQVKAKDVRPGDTVVVRKAGDVIPEVLSPVLSERPVGLKEWTFPEFCPCPHRSPLVREEGDAAHYCLHPHCPDQQAGAIEHFASRGAMDIERLGEKNVRLLIAEGLLSDVGDIYDLKAEAERLAKLEMESTYGEDKAKRLLAAIESSAGWPAGPRLGGQYDHRRLAAVQTPSRWLSADLLLGLGIAGVGEKTAQALARHFGSLRAVSVASEDDLTAAKGVSRKVAANVRRFFGDPDERAALAELAAVGVKAAAGVAEASRTASNTRVSDGGTTPIELHHVAMARGTATTAAEPIAALPGADQLVRQIKTYAGAMGITGLGQKLAVDLVANGLVGSVADLYRLDERRVADLPVVRTFGPKNTQILLKAIEDSKGRSLARLLFGLNIRHLGAAVGEYLAHAVADHLPDDPEAVDDLDRIVRASEDDLAAVPGVGPTIAASVRAFFDDSDNLRVIGKLRDAGVNLGGPSPLAVDTDESLPATLEGMAIVVTGTLENYSRGEALAAIGARGGRSPGSVSGATTAVVAGTSPGASKLTKAEKLDVPILDEQAFEHLLATGELP
;
A
#
# COMPACT_ATOMS: atom_id res chain seq x y z
N THR A 1 33.76 0.35 9.12
CA THR A 1 32.82 -0.73 8.79
C THR A 1 33.54 -2.08 8.79
N LEU A 2 32.83 -3.15 9.14
CA LEU A 2 33.25 -4.56 8.99
C LEU A 2 32.53 -5.25 7.81
N HIS A 3 31.73 -4.51 7.05
CA HIS A 3 30.94 -4.94 5.90
C HIS A 3 29.81 -5.91 6.20
N ASN A 4 30.11 -7.18 6.49
CA ASN A 4 29.12 -8.25 6.68
C ASN A 4 29.70 -9.45 7.45
N GLU A 5 28.87 -10.45 7.73
CA GLU A 5 29.27 -11.65 8.49
C GLU A 5 30.48 -12.36 7.88
N ASP A 6 30.48 -12.56 6.56
CA ASP A 6 31.52 -13.30 5.87
C ASP A 6 32.87 -12.59 5.96
N GLN A 7 32.87 -11.26 5.88
CA GLN A 7 34.08 -10.44 6.02
C GLN A 7 34.63 -10.46 7.45
N VAL A 8 33.75 -10.47 8.47
CA VAL A 8 34.19 -10.62 9.87
C VAL A 8 34.84 -11.98 10.08
N LYS A 9 34.22 -13.07 9.58
CA LYS A 9 34.76 -14.43 9.64
C LYS A 9 36.08 -14.55 8.89
N ALA A 10 36.15 -14.03 7.66
CA ALA A 10 37.35 -14.08 6.83
C ALA A 10 38.54 -13.31 7.45
N LYS A 11 38.27 -12.20 8.14
CA LYS A 11 39.30 -11.40 8.84
C LYS A 11 39.61 -11.91 10.25
N ASP A 12 38.81 -12.85 10.78
CA ASP A 12 38.86 -13.34 12.17
C ASP A 12 38.92 -12.19 13.20
N VAL A 13 38.10 -11.14 13.01
CA VAL A 13 38.06 -10.01 13.95
C VAL A 13 37.11 -10.33 15.10
N ARG A 14 37.59 -10.18 16.33
CA ARG A 14 36.84 -10.49 17.56
C ARG A 14 36.64 -9.26 18.44
N PRO A 15 35.53 -9.15 19.20
CA PRO A 15 35.36 -8.09 20.18
C PRO A 15 36.50 -8.14 21.20
N GLY A 16 37.24 -7.03 21.33
CA GLY A 16 38.43 -6.93 22.17
C GLY A 16 39.76 -7.00 21.43
N ASP A 17 39.78 -7.28 20.12
CA ASP A 17 41.02 -7.22 19.32
C ASP A 17 41.55 -5.79 19.15
N THR A 18 42.88 -5.65 19.17
CA THR A 18 43.55 -4.52 18.50
C THR A 18 43.46 -4.74 16.98
N VAL A 19 43.04 -3.73 16.22
CA VAL A 19 42.83 -3.84 14.77
C VAL A 19 43.59 -2.80 13.97
N VAL A 20 43.99 -3.17 12.75
CA VAL A 20 44.53 -2.25 11.75
C VAL A 20 43.38 -1.61 10.99
N VAL A 21 43.29 -0.28 11.03
CA VAL A 21 42.25 0.49 10.35
C VAL A 21 42.87 1.30 9.21
N ARG A 22 42.23 1.26 8.04
CA ARG A 22 42.59 2.09 6.89
C ARG A 22 41.55 3.19 6.69
N LYS A 23 42.01 4.42 6.52
CA LYS A 23 41.19 5.57 6.11
C LYS A 23 41.79 6.17 4.84
N ALA A 24 40.99 6.31 3.79
CA ALA A 24 41.39 6.98 2.55
C ALA A 24 40.49 8.21 2.34
N GLY A 25 41.02 9.41 2.54
CA GLY A 25 40.24 10.66 2.44
C GLY A 25 39.09 10.74 3.45
N ASP A 26 37.98 11.36 3.05
CA ASP A 26 36.74 11.51 3.84
C ASP A 26 35.79 10.30 3.73
N VAL A 27 36.34 9.10 3.53
CA VAL A 27 35.58 7.84 3.40
C VAL A 27 35.50 7.11 4.75
N ILE A 28 34.41 6.37 4.98
CA ILE A 28 34.19 5.54 6.16
C ILE A 28 35.41 4.61 6.39
N PRO A 29 36.07 4.67 7.56
CA PRO A 29 37.22 3.83 7.85
C PRO A 29 36.89 2.34 7.78
N GLU A 30 37.81 1.54 7.26
CA GLU A 30 37.68 0.09 7.11
C GLU A 30 38.66 -0.64 8.04
N VAL A 31 38.17 -1.67 8.74
CA VAL A 31 39.02 -2.61 9.49
C VAL A 31 39.63 -3.61 8.51
N LEU A 32 40.96 -3.69 8.45
CA LEU A 32 41.67 -4.60 7.55
C LEU A 32 41.90 -5.98 8.17
N SER A 33 42.45 -6.02 9.39
CA SER A 33 42.82 -7.25 10.09
C SER A 33 43.06 -6.99 11.59
N PRO A 34 42.98 -8.03 12.44
CA PRO A 34 43.43 -7.96 13.82
C PRO A 34 44.96 -8.01 13.91
N VAL A 35 45.52 -7.36 14.92
CA VAL A 35 46.94 -7.46 15.27
C VAL A 35 47.13 -8.70 16.14
N LEU A 36 47.33 -9.86 15.50
CA LEU A 36 47.35 -11.15 16.19
C LEU A 36 48.38 -11.26 17.32
N SER A 37 49.50 -10.53 17.24
CA SER A 37 50.52 -10.47 18.29
C SER A 37 50.05 -9.79 19.59
N GLU A 38 48.99 -8.99 19.52
CA GLU A 38 48.43 -8.26 20.66
C GLU A 38 47.07 -8.82 21.12
N ARG A 39 46.61 -9.92 20.51
CA ARG A 39 45.30 -10.50 20.83
C ARG A 39 45.26 -11.01 22.27
N PRO A 40 44.32 -10.52 23.12
CA PRO A 40 44.08 -11.07 24.44
C PRO A 40 43.68 -12.56 24.38
N VAL A 41 44.11 -13.33 25.37
CA VAL A 41 43.77 -14.76 25.46
C VAL A 41 42.29 -14.94 25.79
N GLY A 42 41.61 -15.85 25.09
CA GLY A 42 40.24 -16.26 25.39
C GLY A 42 39.13 -15.43 24.74
N LEU A 43 39.44 -14.58 23.76
CA LEU A 43 38.41 -13.86 23.00
C LEU A 43 37.52 -14.82 22.20
N LYS A 44 36.21 -14.70 22.39
CA LYS A 44 35.19 -15.47 21.68
C LYS A 44 35.05 -14.97 20.24
N GLU A 45 34.74 -15.90 19.34
CA GLU A 45 34.36 -15.56 17.98
C GLU A 45 33.05 -14.77 17.97
N TRP A 46 32.99 -13.79 17.07
CA TRP A 46 31.77 -13.01 16.87
C TRP A 46 30.78 -13.81 16.03
N THR A 47 29.53 -13.81 16.45
CA THR A 47 28.42 -14.42 15.73
C THR A 47 27.43 -13.34 15.30
N PHE A 48 26.89 -13.49 14.09
CA PHE A 48 25.83 -12.60 13.63
C PHE A 48 24.61 -12.75 14.53
N PRO A 49 23.90 -11.65 14.90
CA PRO A 49 22.68 -11.77 15.69
C PRO A 49 21.62 -12.57 14.93
N GLU A 50 20.96 -13.51 15.61
CA GLU A 50 19.85 -14.29 15.03
C GLU A 50 18.56 -13.47 14.91
N PHE A 51 18.40 -12.47 15.79
CA PHE A 51 17.24 -11.59 15.84
C PHE A 51 17.66 -10.14 15.62
N CYS A 52 16.81 -9.38 14.95
CA CYS A 52 17.01 -7.96 14.71
C CYS A 52 17.21 -7.22 16.05
N PRO A 53 18.20 -6.33 16.16
CA PRO A 53 18.43 -5.54 17.38
C PRO A 53 17.30 -4.54 17.70
N CYS A 54 16.39 -4.30 16.75
CA CYS A 54 15.27 -3.40 16.95
C CYS A 54 14.32 -3.91 18.06
N PRO A 55 13.41 -3.05 18.57
CA PRO A 55 12.46 -3.42 19.63
C PRO A 55 11.58 -4.65 19.30
N HIS A 56 11.32 -4.92 18.02
CA HIS A 56 10.48 -6.04 17.60
C HIS A 56 11.18 -7.40 17.61
N ARG A 57 12.53 -7.44 17.65
CA ARG A 57 13.30 -8.68 17.79
C ARG A 57 12.92 -9.78 16.80
N SER A 58 12.58 -9.41 15.55
CA SER A 58 12.22 -10.37 14.50
C SER A 58 13.42 -11.21 14.05
N PRO A 59 13.22 -12.47 13.62
CA PRO A 59 14.28 -13.27 13.03
C PRO A 59 14.90 -12.58 11.81
N LEU A 60 16.23 -12.59 11.72
CA LEU A 60 16.95 -12.10 10.56
C LEU A 60 17.02 -13.17 9.48
N VAL A 61 16.82 -12.76 8.23
CA VAL A 61 16.80 -13.66 7.07
C VAL A 61 17.95 -13.33 6.14
N ARG A 62 18.67 -14.36 5.69
CA ARG A 62 19.71 -14.27 4.67
C ARG A 62 19.39 -15.27 3.58
N GLU A 63 19.10 -14.78 2.37
CA GLU A 63 18.81 -15.63 1.22
C GLU A 63 20.08 -16.29 0.69
N GLU A 64 19.92 -17.42 -0.01
CA GLU A 64 21.04 -18.14 -0.61
C GLU A 64 21.74 -17.25 -1.66
N GLY A 65 23.04 -17.01 -1.46
CA GLY A 65 23.86 -16.15 -2.32
C GLY A 65 23.96 -14.70 -1.87
N ASP A 66 23.16 -14.25 -0.90
CA ASP A 66 23.28 -12.90 -0.35
C ASP A 66 24.39 -12.83 0.72
N ALA A 67 25.09 -11.71 0.78
CA ALA A 67 26.10 -11.43 1.81
C ALA A 67 25.51 -10.76 3.06
N ALA A 68 24.34 -10.12 2.92
CA ALA A 68 23.69 -9.35 3.98
C ALA A 68 22.54 -10.14 4.61
N HIS A 69 22.27 -9.85 5.88
CA HIS A 69 21.06 -10.29 6.56
C HIS A 69 20.05 -9.15 6.59
N TYR A 70 18.78 -9.48 6.45
CA TYR A 70 17.69 -8.54 6.38
C TYR A 70 16.68 -8.79 7.50
N CYS A 71 16.19 -7.71 8.09
CA CYS A 71 14.96 -7.73 8.88
C CYS A 71 13.78 -7.76 7.91
N LEU A 72 12.77 -8.58 8.15
CA LEU A 72 11.54 -8.59 7.34
C LEU A 72 10.32 -8.12 8.13
N HIS A 73 10.53 -7.51 9.29
CA HIS A 73 9.44 -7.02 10.12
C HIS A 73 8.83 -5.76 9.47
N PRO A 74 7.54 -5.77 9.07
CA PRO A 74 6.93 -4.66 8.32
C PRO A 74 6.98 -3.30 9.04
N HIS A 75 7.04 -3.32 10.37
CA HIS A 75 7.07 -2.12 11.20
C HIS A 75 8.45 -1.89 11.85
N CYS A 76 9.53 -2.31 11.22
CA CYS A 76 10.87 -2.11 11.77
C CYS A 76 11.22 -0.60 11.81
N PRO A 77 11.44 0.01 13.00
CA PRO A 77 11.73 1.45 13.09
C PRO A 77 13.05 1.82 12.40
N ASP A 78 14.02 0.92 12.37
CA ASP A 78 15.29 1.13 11.67
C ASP A 78 15.12 1.11 10.15
N GLN A 79 14.16 0.33 9.62
CA GLN A 79 13.82 0.36 8.19
C GLN A 79 13.03 1.60 7.81
N GLN A 80 12.10 2.03 8.67
CA GLN A 80 11.36 3.28 8.49
C GLN A 80 12.33 4.47 8.44
N ALA A 81 13.23 4.58 9.43
CA ALA A 81 14.27 5.60 9.45
C ALA A 81 15.16 5.52 8.20
N GLY A 82 15.63 4.32 7.85
CA GLY A 82 16.46 4.12 6.66
C GLY A 82 15.80 4.51 5.35
N ALA A 83 14.50 4.24 5.19
CA ALA A 83 13.73 4.62 4.00
C ALA A 83 13.61 6.15 3.88
N ILE A 84 13.29 6.83 4.98
CA ILE A 84 13.19 8.30 5.04
C ILE A 84 14.55 8.96 4.79
N GLU A 85 15.62 8.45 5.42
CA GLU A 85 16.99 8.94 5.21
C GLU A 85 17.44 8.79 3.75
N HIS A 86 17.14 7.64 3.15
CA HIS A 86 17.46 7.37 1.75
C HIS A 86 16.69 8.30 0.81
N PHE A 87 15.39 8.48 1.06
CA PHE A 87 14.53 9.39 0.31
C PHE A 87 15.03 10.83 0.36
N ALA A 88 15.45 11.31 1.54
CA ALA A 88 15.98 12.65 1.74
C ALA A 88 17.42 12.85 1.21
N SER A 89 18.13 11.78 0.86
CA SER A 89 19.55 11.86 0.49
C SER A 89 19.81 12.73 -0.74
N ARG A 90 21.05 13.25 -0.86
CA ARG A 90 21.54 14.01 -2.04
C ARG A 90 21.44 13.24 -3.37
N GLY A 91 21.32 11.93 -3.32
CA GLY A 91 21.14 11.09 -4.49
C GLY A 91 19.69 11.10 -4.99
N ALA A 92 18.74 11.24 -4.06
CA ALA A 92 17.30 11.18 -4.27
C ALA A 92 16.69 12.58 -4.17
N MET A 93 15.79 12.86 -3.22
CA MET A 93 15.01 14.10 -3.17
C MET A 93 15.79 15.32 -2.64
N ASP A 94 17.07 15.15 -2.28
CA ASP A 94 18.00 16.21 -1.87
C ASP A 94 17.44 17.14 -0.79
N ILE A 95 16.86 16.53 0.26
CA ILE A 95 16.27 17.25 1.38
C ILE A 95 17.33 17.43 2.46
N GLU A 96 18.05 18.54 2.37
CA GLU A 96 19.05 18.89 3.38
C GLU A 96 18.47 18.88 4.81
N ARG A 97 19.30 18.47 5.78
CA ARG A 97 18.99 18.43 7.22
C ARG A 97 18.07 17.29 7.68
N LEU A 98 17.56 16.43 6.80
CA LEU A 98 16.99 15.12 7.15
C LEU A 98 18.07 14.01 7.12
N GLY A 99 19.07 14.15 7.99
CA GLY A 99 20.06 13.08 8.23
C GLY A 99 19.63 12.16 9.37
N GLU A 100 20.35 11.05 9.56
CA GLU A 100 20.06 9.96 10.52
C GLU A 100 19.52 10.43 11.87
N LYS A 101 20.23 11.36 12.55
CA LYS A 101 19.79 11.82 13.87
C LYS A 101 18.49 12.60 13.85
N ASN A 102 18.31 13.47 12.86
CA ASN A 102 17.10 14.28 12.76
C ASN A 102 15.91 13.42 12.31
N VAL A 103 16.11 12.44 11.42
CA VAL A 103 15.06 11.48 11.03
C VAL A 103 14.61 10.68 12.25
N ARG A 104 15.55 10.11 13.02
CA ARG A 104 15.20 9.36 14.24
C ARG A 104 14.51 10.23 15.30
N LEU A 105 14.95 11.47 15.48
CA LEU A 105 14.29 12.42 16.37
C LEU A 105 12.84 12.66 15.94
N LEU A 106 12.61 12.95 14.66
CA LEU A 106 11.28 13.23 14.15
C LEU A 106 10.36 11.99 14.23
N ILE A 107 10.90 10.78 14.02
CA ILE A 107 10.16 9.53 14.25
C ILE A 107 9.80 9.37 15.73
N ALA A 108 10.76 9.59 16.64
CA ALA A 108 10.52 9.48 18.07
C ALA A 108 9.48 10.49 18.58
N GLU A 109 9.44 11.69 17.99
CA GLU A 109 8.46 12.74 18.27
C GLU A 109 7.10 12.51 17.55
N GLY A 110 6.96 11.41 16.81
CA GLY A 110 5.75 11.06 16.05
C GLY A 110 5.45 12.02 14.89
N LEU A 111 6.45 12.76 14.41
CA LEU A 111 6.35 13.70 13.30
C LEU A 111 6.63 13.05 11.94
N LEU A 112 7.29 11.88 11.92
CA LEU A 112 7.54 11.10 10.72
C LEU A 112 7.26 9.62 10.98
N SER A 113 6.62 8.96 10.03
CA SER A 113 6.39 7.51 10.01
C SER A 113 6.68 6.91 8.63
N ASP A 114 6.52 7.69 7.57
CA ASP A 114 6.92 7.36 6.21
C ASP A 114 7.46 8.60 5.44
N VAL A 115 7.72 8.42 4.15
CA VAL A 115 8.27 9.47 3.27
C VAL A 115 7.25 10.56 2.91
N GLY A 116 5.95 10.29 3.03
CA GLY A 116 4.87 11.24 2.80
C GLY A 116 4.82 12.32 3.87
N ASP A 117 4.97 11.90 5.13
CA ASP A 117 4.97 12.79 6.30
C ASP A 117 5.99 13.93 6.21
N ILE A 118 7.09 13.73 5.46
CA ILE A 118 8.11 14.76 5.21
C ILE A 118 7.48 16.05 4.67
N TYR A 119 6.47 15.94 3.81
CA TYR A 119 5.83 17.10 3.18
C TYR A 119 4.75 17.73 4.06
N ASP A 120 4.27 17.01 5.06
CA ASP A 120 3.29 17.49 6.06
C ASP A 120 3.96 18.22 7.23
N LEU A 121 5.29 18.11 7.38
CA LEU A 121 6.09 18.84 8.38
C LEU A 121 5.86 20.36 8.36
N LYS A 122 5.41 20.93 7.23
CA LYS A 122 5.03 22.35 7.13
C LYS A 122 3.90 22.72 8.10
N ALA A 123 2.95 21.81 8.35
CA ALA A 123 1.89 22.01 9.33
C ALA A 123 2.41 21.98 10.78
N GLU A 124 3.60 21.42 10.99
CA GLU A 124 4.24 21.21 12.30
C GLU A 124 5.37 22.22 12.56
N ALA A 125 5.43 23.32 11.80
CA ALA A 125 6.52 24.31 11.87
C ALA A 125 6.80 24.84 13.29
N GLU A 126 5.76 25.04 14.10
CA GLU A 126 5.88 25.50 15.49
C GLU A 126 6.46 24.43 16.43
N ARG A 127 6.14 23.15 16.19
CA ARG A 127 6.70 22.02 16.94
C ARG A 127 8.14 21.77 16.53
N LEU A 128 8.43 21.79 15.24
CA LEU A 128 9.79 21.70 14.70
C LEU A 128 10.72 22.78 15.24
N ALA A 129 10.23 24.01 15.40
CA ALA A 129 11.02 25.12 15.96
C ALA A 129 11.41 24.90 17.43
N LYS A 130 10.69 24.04 18.16
CA LYS A 130 10.94 23.70 19.58
C LYS A 130 11.87 22.51 19.75
N LEU A 131 12.15 21.75 18.69
CA LEU A 131 13.01 20.57 18.76
C LEU A 131 14.49 20.92 18.67
N GLU A 132 15.31 20.24 19.47
CA GLU A 132 16.77 20.34 19.40
C GLU A 132 17.34 19.51 18.24
N MET A 133 17.15 20.00 17.02
CA MET A 133 17.75 19.37 15.83
C MET A 133 19.27 19.57 15.78
N GLU A 134 20.00 18.56 15.32
CA GLU A 134 21.45 18.65 15.13
C GLU A 134 21.81 19.47 13.87
N SER A 135 22.83 20.33 13.93
CA SER A 135 23.36 21.01 12.75
C SER A 135 24.79 21.54 12.96
N THR A 136 25.60 21.55 11.89
CA THR A 136 26.98 22.02 11.92
C THR A 136 27.09 23.56 11.86
N TYR A 137 26.12 24.30 11.28
CA TYR A 137 26.06 25.79 11.26
C TYR A 137 24.65 26.36 10.92
N GLY A 138 24.32 27.53 11.50
CA GLY A 138 23.26 28.49 11.07
C GLY A 138 22.02 28.64 11.98
N GLU A 139 21.49 29.86 12.09
CA GLU A 139 20.22 30.18 12.77
C GLU A 139 18.98 29.72 11.94
N ASP A 140 17.91 29.36 12.68
CA ASP A 140 16.57 28.93 12.26
C ASP A 140 16.48 27.58 11.49
N LYS A 141 16.83 26.49 12.19
CA LYS A 141 16.95 25.11 11.66
C LYS A 141 15.65 24.59 11.02
N ALA A 142 14.52 24.80 11.69
CA ALA A 142 13.21 24.35 11.22
C ALA A 142 12.83 25.04 9.89
N LYS A 143 13.02 26.35 9.78
CA LYS A 143 12.72 27.09 8.54
C LYS A 143 13.56 26.63 7.35
N ARG A 144 14.83 26.30 7.58
CA ARG A 144 15.70 25.78 6.50
C ARG A 144 15.30 24.39 6.04
N LEU A 145 14.92 23.50 6.97
CA LEU A 145 14.37 22.19 6.63
C LEU A 145 13.08 22.34 5.80
N LEU A 146 12.15 23.19 6.24
CA LEU A 146 10.90 23.45 5.52
C LEU A 146 11.14 24.02 4.12
N ALA A 147 12.14 24.89 3.95
CA ALA A 147 12.52 25.41 2.65
C ALA A 147 13.12 24.32 1.73
N ALA A 148 13.91 23.39 2.29
CA ALA A 148 14.45 22.24 1.54
C ALA A 148 13.33 21.29 1.08
N ILE A 149 12.34 21.02 1.94
CA ILE A 149 11.17 20.21 1.62
C ILE A 149 10.36 20.85 0.49
N GLU A 150 10.06 22.16 0.59
CA GLU A 150 9.32 22.89 -0.45
C GLU A 150 10.07 22.91 -1.79
N SER A 151 11.39 23.04 -1.76
CA SER A 151 12.25 22.94 -2.94
C SER A 151 12.20 21.55 -3.58
N SER A 152 12.19 20.49 -2.77
CA SER A 152 12.14 19.09 -3.26
C SER A 152 10.82 18.74 -3.96
N ALA A 153 9.71 19.40 -3.60
CA ALA A 153 8.40 19.17 -4.22
C ALA A 153 8.28 19.75 -5.65
N GLY A 154 9.12 20.74 -6.01
CA GLY A 154 8.98 21.56 -7.22
C GLY A 154 9.90 21.22 -8.41
N TRP A 155 10.78 20.24 -8.30
CA TRP A 155 11.91 20.10 -9.23
C TRP A 155 11.54 19.60 -10.66
N PRO A 156 12.02 20.27 -11.73
CA PRO A 156 12.04 19.72 -13.07
C PRO A 156 13.29 18.86 -13.27
N ALA A 157 13.10 17.58 -13.57
CA ALA A 157 14.17 16.62 -13.84
C ALA A 157 15.08 17.07 -15.01
N GLY A 158 16.39 17.13 -14.77
CA GLY A 158 17.42 17.33 -15.80
C GLY A 158 18.68 16.50 -15.48
N PRO A 159 19.41 15.97 -16.48
CA PRO A 159 20.55 15.10 -16.22
C PRO A 159 21.74 15.86 -15.64
N ARG A 160 22.41 15.27 -14.64
CA ARG A 160 23.73 15.69 -14.17
C ARG A 160 24.76 15.58 -15.30
N LEU A 161 25.17 16.70 -15.89
CA LEU A 161 26.39 16.79 -16.69
C LEU A 161 27.47 17.48 -15.83
N GLY A 162 28.43 16.70 -15.33
CA GLY A 162 29.72 17.21 -14.85
C GLY A 162 29.67 18.31 -13.79
N GLY A 163 29.31 17.96 -12.56
CA GLY A 163 29.71 18.67 -11.33
C GLY A 163 29.77 20.20 -11.34
N GLN A 164 28.62 20.88 -11.39
CA GLN A 164 28.30 22.15 -10.70
C GLN A 164 26.90 22.61 -11.11
N TYR A 165 26.04 22.95 -10.14
CA TYR A 165 24.72 23.55 -10.38
C TYR A 165 24.90 25.02 -10.79
N ASP A 166 24.52 25.39 -12.02
CA ASP A 166 24.28 26.79 -12.38
C ASP A 166 22.77 27.09 -12.29
N HIS A 167 22.35 27.61 -11.14
CA HIS A 167 20.96 27.98 -10.85
C HIS A 167 20.40 29.10 -11.77
N ARG A 168 21.24 29.78 -12.58
CA ARG A 168 20.80 30.92 -13.40
C ARG A 168 20.29 30.57 -14.78
N ARG A 169 20.40 29.31 -15.22
CA ARG A 169 19.94 28.89 -16.57
C ARG A 169 18.59 28.17 -16.61
N LEU A 170 18.01 27.77 -15.48
CA LEU A 170 16.70 27.08 -15.45
C LEU A 170 15.48 28.02 -15.47
N ALA A 171 15.67 29.32 -15.23
CA ALA A 171 14.60 30.32 -15.34
C ALA A 171 14.14 30.56 -16.79
N ALA A 172 14.84 30.03 -17.80
CA ALA A 172 14.58 30.27 -19.21
C ALA A 172 13.80 29.15 -19.94
N VAL A 173 13.37 28.09 -19.24
CA VAL A 173 12.62 26.99 -19.86
C VAL A 173 11.19 26.94 -19.29
N GLN A 174 10.31 27.74 -19.89
CA GLN A 174 8.86 27.69 -19.68
C GLN A 174 8.22 26.54 -20.49
N THR A 175 8.66 25.30 -20.31
CA THR A 175 7.93 24.13 -20.84
C THR A 175 7.40 23.25 -19.71
N PRO A 176 6.13 22.78 -19.79
CA PRO A 176 5.56 21.90 -18.78
C PRO A 176 6.38 20.60 -18.71
N SER A 177 6.94 20.29 -17.56
CA SER A 177 7.86 19.17 -17.34
C SER A 177 7.14 17.82 -17.52
N ARG A 178 7.23 17.27 -18.74
CA ARG A 178 6.74 15.94 -19.16
C ARG A 178 7.64 14.76 -18.73
N TRP A 179 8.37 14.84 -17.62
CA TRP A 179 9.42 13.87 -17.32
C TRP A 179 9.31 13.32 -15.90
N LEU A 180 9.29 11.99 -15.79
CA LEU A 180 9.46 11.24 -14.56
C LEU A 180 10.82 11.58 -13.92
N SER A 181 10.79 11.95 -12.65
CA SER A 181 12.02 12.19 -11.88
C SER A 181 12.73 10.86 -11.59
N ALA A 182 13.97 10.73 -12.08
CA ALA A 182 14.86 9.63 -11.72
C ALA A 182 15.19 9.65 -10.21
N ASP A 183 15.23 10.85 -9.63
CA ASP A 183 15.54 11.05 -8.22
C ASP A 183 14.38 10.58 -7.33
N LEU A 184 13.13 10.76 -7.78
CA LEU A 184 11.96 10.17 -7.13
C LEU A 184 12.02 8.64 -7.17
N LEU A 185 12.27 8.04 -8.34
CA LEU A 185 12.41 6.58 -8.46
C LEU A 185 13.52 6.01 -7.59
N LEU A 186 14.63 6.75 -7.45
CA LEU A 186 15.71 6.37 -6.54
C LEU A 186 15.27 6.51 -5.08
N GLY A 187 14.61 7.61 -4.73
CA GLY A 187 14.14 7.90 -3.38
C GLY A 187 13.13 6.91 -2.82
N LEU A 188 12.32 6.29 -3.68
CA LEU A 188 11.38 5.22 -3.30
C LEU A 188 12.07 3.95 -2.76
N GLY A 189 13.41 3.83 -2.88
CA GLY A 189 14.14 2.73 -2.24
C GLY A 189 13.88 1.35 -2.83
N ILE A 190 13.39 1.28 -4.07
CA ILE A 190 13.04 0.02 -4.73
C ILE A 190 14.27 -0.89 -4.84
N ALA A 191 14.16 -2.12 -4.32
CA ALA A 191 15.29 -3.06 -4.25
C ALA A 191 15.97 -3.28 -5.63
N GLY A 192 17.26 -2.95 -5.72
CA GLY A 192 18.05 -3.09 -6.94
C GLY A 192 17.92 -1.94 -7.95
N VAL A 193 17.11 -0.93 -7.67
CA VAL A 193 17.03 0.30 -8.46
C VAL A 193 18.05 1.32 -7.91
N GLY A 194 19.27 1.26 -8.45
CA GLY A 194 20.29 2.29 -8.20
C GLY A 194 20.16 3.49 -9.14
N GLU A 195 20.99 4.52 -8.96
CA GLU A 195 20.95 5.78 -9.72
C GLU A 195 20.87 5.58 -11.25
N LYS A 196 21.74 4.73 -11.80
CA LYS A 196 21.75 4.44 -13.25
C LYS A 196 20.46 3.78 -13.73
N THR A 197 19.91 2.89 -12.91
CA THR A 197 18.66 2.17 -13.20
C THR A 197 17.47 3.10 -13.12
N ALA A 198 17.41 3.96 -12.09
CA ALA A 198 16.38 4.98 -11.94
C ALA A 198 16.38 5.96 -13.13
N GLN A 199 17.56 6.41 -13.57
CA GLN A 199 17.69 7.23 -14.79
C GLN A 199 17.28 6.49 -16.06
N ALA A 200 17.56 5.19 -16.17
CA ALA A 200 17.13 4.39 -17.31
C ALA A 200 15.61 4.25 -17.36
N LEU A 201 14.98 3.92 -16.23
CA LEU A 201 13.53 3.81 -16.09
C LEU A 201 12.84 5.16 -16.36
N ALA A 202 13.32 6.25 -15.77
CA ALA A 202 12.79 7.58 -15.98
C ALA A 202 12.83 8.01 -17.46
N ARG A 203 13.97 7.77 -18.14
CA ARG A 203 14.11 8.06 -19.57
C ARG A 203 13.24 7.18 -20.46
N HIS A 204 13.09 5.91 -20.10
CA HIS A 204 12.35 4.94 -20.91
C HIS A 204 10.83 5.15 -20.81
N PHE A 205 10.32 5.35 -19.59
CA PHE A 205 8.88 5.37 -19.32
C PHE A 205 8.28 6.76 -19.22
N GLY A 206 9.07 7.80 -18.90
CA GLY A 206 8.64 9.19 -18.90
C GLY A 206 7.60 9.59 -17.84
N SER A 207 6.92 8.65 -17.18
CA SER A 207 6.00 8.91 -16.06
C SER A 207 6.03 7.79 -15.01
N LEU A 208 5.72 8.12 -13.75
CA LEU A 208 5.67 7.14 -12.67
C LEU A 208 4.56 6.10 -12.91
N ARG A 209 3.43 6.55 -13.47
CA ARG A 209 2.33 5.67 -13.88
C ARG A 209 2.79 4.64 -14.91
N ALA A 210 3.56 5.06 -15.91
CA ALA A 210 4.07 4.14 -16.92
C ALA A 210 5.00 3.09 -16.30
N VAL A 211 5.87 3.47 -15.36
CA VAL A 211 6.71 2.50 -14.63
C VAL A 211 5.88 1.57 -13.72
N SER A 212 4.85 2.09 -13.05
CA SER A 212 4.07 1.31 -12.08
C SER A 212 3.18 0.24 -12.73
N VAL A 213 2.72 0.49 -13.96
CA VAL A 213 1.92 -0.47 -14.72
C VAL A 213 2.73 -1.31 -15.71
N ALA A 214 3.99 -0.94 -15.97
CA ALA A 214 4.89 -1.68 -16.85
C ALA A 214 5.03 -3.14 -16.40
N SER A 215 5.09 -4.07 -17.35
CA SER A 215 5.39 -5.48 -17.09
C SER A 215 6.88 -5.69 -16.75
N GLU A 216 7.26 -6.86 -16.22
CA GLU A 216 8.69 -7.16 -16.02
C GLU A 216 9.47 -7.07 -17.34
N ASP A 217 8.86 -7.51 -18.45
CA ASP A 217 9.51 -7.49 -19.76
C ASP A 217 9.70 -6.05 -20.26
N ASP A 218 8.68 -5.18 -20.13
CA ASP A 218 8.81 -3.75 -20.44
C ASP A 218 9.92 -3.10 -19.59
N LEU A 219 9.96 -3.42 -18.30
CA LEU A 219 10.98 -2.92 -17.39
C LEU A 219 12.38 -3.38 -17.82
N THR A 220 12.54 -4.63 -18.26
CA THR A 220 13.83 -5.13 -18.78
C THR A 220 14.23 -4.54 -20.13
N ALA A 221 13.28 -3.99 -20.91
CA ALA A 221 13.58 -3.24 -22.13
C ALA A 221 14.32 -1.92 -21.83
N ALA A 222 14.20 -1.38 -20.62
CA ALA A 222 15.00 -0.26 -20.19
C ALA A 222 16.46 -0.69 -19.95
N LYS A 223 17.39 -0.06 -20.68
CA LYS A 223 18.82 -0.39 -20.66
C LYS A 223 19.40 -0.39 -19.24
N GLY A 224 19.87 -1.55 -18.78
CA GLY A 224 20.50 -1.73 -17.47
C GLY A 224 19.56 -2.23 -16.37
N VAL A 225 18.29 -2.51 -16.69
CA VAL A 225 17.36 -3.20 -15.78
C VAL A 225 17.51 -4.71 -15.98
N SER A 226 17.91 -5.43 -14.94
CA SER A 226 17.92 -6.90 -14.95
C SER A 226 16.54 -7.47 -14.62
N ARG A 227 16.30 -8.75 -14.94
CA ARG A 227 15.04 -9.43 -14.59
C ARG A 227 14.76 -9.41 -13.07
N LYS A 228 15.79 -9.57 -12.23
CA LYS A 228 15.65 -9.45 -10.76
C LYS A 228 15.18 -8.05 -10.35
N VAL A 229 15.72 -7.01 -10.98
CA VAL A 229 15.32 -5.62 -10.70
C VAL A 229 13.91 -5.33 -11.22
N ALA A 230 13.55 -5.85 -12.40
CA ALA A 230 12.20 -5.71 -12.94
C ALA A 230 11.14 -6.36 -12.04
N ALA A 231 11.40 -7.56 -11.54
CA ALA A 231 10.54 -8.24 -10.57
C ALA A 231 10.39 -7.45 -9.27
N ASN A 232 11.48 -6.85 -8.76
CA ASN A 232 11.43 -6.00 -7.57
C ASN A 232 10.62 -4.73 -7.79
N VAL A 233 10.75 -4.08 -8.95
CA VAL A 233 9.94 -2.90 -9.33
C VAL A 233 8.47 -3.27 -9.41
N ARG A 234 8.12 -4.40 -10.03
CA ARG A 234 6.74 -4.92 -10.06
C ARG A 234 6.18 -5.21 -8.69
N ARG A 235 6.97 -5.86 -7.84
CA ARG A 235 6.59 -6.19 -6.47
C ARG A 235 6.31 -4.92 -5.68
N PHE A 236 7.19 -3.92 -5.77
CA PHE A 236 7.03 -2.62 -5.11
C PHE A 236 5.73 -1.93 -5.53
N PHE A 237 5.49 -1.73 -6.83
CA PHE A 237 4.26 -1.06 -7.29
C PHE A 237 3.00 -1.92 -7.19
N GLY A 238 3.14 -3.23 -6.99
CA GLY A 238 2.04 -4.15 -6.69
C GLY A 238 1.62 -4.13 -5.22
N ASP A 239 2.50 -3.66 -4.34
CA ASP A 239 2.24 -3.56 -2.91
C ASP A 239 1.18 -2.48 -2.62
N PRO A 240 0.06 -2.81 -1.94
CA PRO A 240 -0.95 -1.83 -1.54
C PRO A 240 -0.39 -0.70 -0.66
N ASP A 241 0.55 -0.98 0.23
CA ASP A 241 1.08 0.01 1.18
C ASP A 241 1.96 1.04 0.44
N GLU A 242 2.82 0.56 -0.46
CA GLU A 242 3.63 1.43 -1.32
C GLU A 242 2.75 2.27 -2.26
N ARG A 243 1.65 1.71 -2.78
CA ARG A 243 0.68 2.49 -3.57
C ARG A 243 -0.03 3.56 -2.76
N ALA A 244 -0.32 3.30 -1.48
CA ALA A 244 -0.92 4.29 -0.59
C ALA A 244 0.07 5.44 -0.31
N ALA A 245 1.31 5.12 0.03
CA ALA A 245 2.37 6.12 0.24
C ALA A 245 2.60 6.98 -1.02
N LEU A 246 2.58 6.37 -2.21
CA LEU A 246 2.68 7.09 -3.48
C LEU A 246 1.48 8.02 -3.76
N ALA A 247 0.28 7.61 -3.35
CA ALA A 247 -0.91 8.45 -3.47
C ALA A 247 -0.86 9.66 -2.52
N GLU A 248 -0.34 9.47 -1.31
CA GLU A 248 -0.11 10.55 -0.33
C GLU A 248 0.93 11.56 -0.88
N LEU A 249 2.06 11.08 -1.43
CA LEU A 249 3.06 11.92 -2.11
C LEU A 249 2.46 12.73 -3.28
N ALA A 250 1.60 12.11 -4.08
CA ALA A 250 0.93 12.79 -5.19
C ALA A 250 -0.05 13.87 -4.71
N ALA A 251 -0.76 13.62 -3.59
CA ALA A 251 -1.72 14.56 -3.02
C ALA A 251 -1.08 15.83 -2.44
N VAL A 252 0.14 15.72 -1.91
CA VAL A 252 0.92 16.86 -1.38
C VAL A 252 1.73 17.60 -2.47
N GLY A 253 1.53 17.23 -3.74
CA GLY A 253 2.06 17.96 -4.90
C GLY A 253 3.48 17.56 -5.32
N VAL A 254 4.02 16.43 -4.84
CA VAL A 254 5.27 15.87 -5.37
C VAL A 254 5.01 15.45 -6.82
N LYS A 255 5.62 16.17 -7.76
CA LYS A 255 5.33 16.00 -9.19
C LYS A 255 5.92 14.70 -9.75
N ALA A 256 5.12 13.63 -9.74
CA ALA A 256 5.22 12.57 -10.74
C ALA A 256 4.54 13.07 -12.03
N ALA A 257 5.21 13.02 -13.19
CA ALA A 257 4.74 13.63 -14.43
C ALA A 257 3.24 13.37 -14.76
N ALA A 258 2.56 14.45 -15.20
CA ALA A 258 1.10 14.63 -15.26
C ALA A 258 0.30 13.60 -16.09
N GLY A 259 -0.91 13.29 -15.62
CA GLY A 259 -1.94 12.56 -16.37
C GLY A 259 -3.15 12.10 -15.56
N VAL A 260 -3.84 13.00 -14.86
CA VAL A 260 -5.19 12.76 -14.32
C VAL A 260 -6.08 13.93 -14.73
N ALA A 261 -6.85 13.76 -15.80
CA ALA A 261 -8.02 14.57 -16.10
C ALA A 261 -9.07 13.66 -16.73
N GLU A 262 -10.23 13.58 -16.07
CA GLU A 262 -11.43 12.88 -16.53
C GLU A 262 -11.86 13.39 -17.91
N ALA A 263 -12.01 12.47 -18.85
CA ALA A 263 -12.76 12.72 -20.06
C ALA A 263 -14.24 12.38 -19.84
N SER A 264 -15.09 13.28 -20.36
CA SER A 264 -16.51 13.09 -20.69
C SER A 264 -17.54 13.49 -19.63
N ARG A 265 -18.08 14.71 -19.81
CA ARG A 265 -19.48 14.85 -20.26
C ARG A 265 -19.73 16.24 -20.86
N THR A 266 -20.05 16.21 -22.15
CA THR A 266 -20.59 17.31 -22.95
C THR A 266 -22.00 17.71 -22.48
N ALA A 267 -22.33 18.95 -22.79
CA ALA A 267 -23.52 19.68 -22.36
C ALA A 267 -24.85 18.98 -22.63
N SER A 268 -25.81 19.17 -21.71
CA SER A 268 -27.24 19.18 -22.01
C SER A 268 -27.95 20.07 -20.98
N ASN A 269 -28.45 21.19 -21.48
CA ASN A 269 -29.16 22.23 -20.76
C ASN A 269 -30.64 21.82 -20.67
N THR A 270 -31.25 21.77 -19.49
CA THR A 270 -32.71 21.80 -19.37
C THR A 270 -33.13 22.37 -18.02
N ARG A 271 -33.84 23.50 -18.08
CA ARG A 271 -34.59 24.08 -16.95
C ARG A 271 -35.87 23.29 -16.75
N VAL A 272 -36.22 22.98 -15.50
CA VAL A 272 -37.61 22.87 -15.05
C VAL A 272 -37.74 23.51 -13.66
N SER A 273 -38.89 24.16 -13.49
CA SER A 273 -39.37 25.07 -12.44
C SER A 273 -39.92 24.41 -11.18
N ASP A 274 -39.88 25.18 -10.09
CA ASP A 274 -40.79 25.31 -8.94
C ASP A 274 -41.62 24.12 -8.41
N GLY A 275 -41.56 23.96 -7.08
CA GLY A 275 -42.56 23.26 -6.29
C GLY A 275 -42.16 23.19 -4.81
N GLY A 276 -42.60 24.16 -4.01
CA GLY A 276 -42.39 24.15 -2.57
C GLY A 276 -43.39 23.26 -1.82
N THR A 277 -43.00 22.78 -0.64
CA THR A 277 -43.91 22.54 0.50
C THR A 277 -43.11 22.38 1.80
N THR A 278 -43.64 22.98 2.86
CA THR A 278 -43.09 23.16 4.22
C THR A 278 -43.33 21.93 5.13
N PRO A 279 -42.71 21.89 6.33
CA PRO A 279 -42.33 20.66 7.04
C PRO A 279 -43.36 20.20 8.08
N ILE A 280 -43.26 18.92 8.47
CA ILE A 280 -44.01 18.35 9.60
C ILE A 280 -43.03 18.05 10.73
N GLU A 281 -43.24 18.72 11.86
CA GLU A 281 -42.66 18.42 13.17
C GLU A 281 -43.29 17.15 13.76
N LEU A 282 -42.49 16.31 14.42
CA LEU A 282 -43.00 15.37 15.43
C LEU A 282 -42.09 15.33 16.67
N HIS A 283 -42.64 15.94 17.71
CA HIS A 283 -42.56 15.70 19.15
C HIS A 283 -41.29 15.13 19.82
N HIS A 284 -40.72 16.01 20.65
CA HIS A 284 -39.96 15.72 21.86
C HIS A 284 -40.68 14.76 22.81
N VAL A 285 -40.00 13.68 23.20
CA VAL A 285 -40.15 13.05 24.51
C VAL A 285 -38.91 13.41 25.32
N ALA A 286 -39.10 14.26 26.31
CA ALA A 286 -38.09 14.61 27.30
C ALA A 286 -38.01 13.50 28.35
N MET A 287 -36.81 12.94 28.56
CA MET A 287 -36.49 12.22 29.79
C MET A 287 -35.14 12.69 30.35
N ALA A 288 -35.24 13.20 31.57
CA ALA A 288 -34.25 13.33 32.64
C ALA A 288 -32.90 14.01 32.35
N ARG A 289 -32.82 15.26 32.85
CA ARG A 289 -31.59 16.01 33.12
C ARG A 289 -30.72 15.26 34.15
N GLY A 290 -29.63 14.67 33.68
CA GLY A 290 -28.45 14.37 34.51
C GLY A 290 -27.56 15.61 34.56
N THR A 291 -27.38 16.16 35.76
CA THR A 291 -26.55 17.32 36.05
C THR A 291 -25.09 17.08 35.73
N ALA A 292 -24.47 18.07 35.09
CA ALA A 292 -23.03 18.14 34.81
C ALA A 292 -22.19 17.82 36.05
N THR A 293 -21.21 16.92 35.91
CA THR A 293 -19.96 16.96 36.67
C THR A 293 -18.88 16.19 35.92
N THR A 294 -17.66 16.72 36.03
CA THR A 294 -16.35 16.25 35.54
C THR A 294 -16.14 16.32 34.02
N ALA A 295 -15.39 17.35 33.61
CA ALA A 295 -14.61 17.33 32.38
C ALA A 295 -13.90 15.98 32.27
N ALA A 296 -14.27 15.20 31.25
CA ALA A 296 -13.53 14.00 30.92
C ALA A 296 -12.09 14.41 30.61
N GLU A 297 -11.14 13.76 31.27
CA GLU A 297 -9.72 13.87 30.92
C GLU A 297 -9.56 13.66 29.40
N PRO A 298 -8.64 14.37 28.74
CA PRO A 298 -8.42 14.19 27.32
C PRO A 298 -8.09 12.71 27.06
N ILE A 299 -8.93 12.06 26.24
CA ILE A 299 -8.82 10.66 25.80
C ILE A 299 -7.49 10.39 25.07
N ALA A 300 -6.71 11.44 24.77
CA ALA A 300 -5.37 11.44 24.20
C ALA A 300 -4.29 10.64 24.97
N ALA A 301 -4.62 10.02 26.11
CA ALA A 301 -3.73 9.14 26.86
C ALA A 301 -4.25 7.69 27.02
N LEU A 302 -5.20 7.23 26.18
CA LEU A 302 -5.61 5.82 26.19
C LEU A 302 -4.58 4.93 25.47
N PRO A 303 -4.07 3.87 26.12
CA PRO A 303 -3.29 2.83 25.44
C PRO A 303 -4.10 2.28 24.26
N GLY A 304 -3.51 2.27 23.05
CA GLY A 304 -4.15 1.74 21.85
C GLY A 304 -4.85 2.76 20.95
N ALA A 305 -4.84 4.07 21.29
CA ALA A 305 -5.37 5.11 20.40
C ALA A 305 -4.69 5.09 19.01
N ASP A 306 -3.38 4.90 18.95
CA ASP A 306 -2.64 4.78 17.69
C ASP A 306 -3.04 3.54 16.87
N GLN A 307 -3.33 2.43 17.57
CA GLN A 307 -3.80 1.20 16.94
C GLN A 307 -5.19 1.40 16.34
N LEU A 308 -6.08 2.09 17.06
CA LEU A 308 -7.42 2.42 16.58
C LEU A 308 -7.37 3.40 15.40
N VAL A 309 -6.50 4.41 15.43
CA VAL A 309 -6.30 5.34 14.29
C VAL A 309 -5.84 4.57 13.05
N ARG A 310 -4.88 3.64 13.20
CA ARG A 310 -4.44 2.76 12.10
C ARG A 310 -5.58 1.90 11.59
N GLN A 311 -6.35 1.27 12.48
CA GLN A 311 -7.49 0.43 12.12
C GLN A 311 -8.56 1.23 11.34
N ILE A 312 -8.85 2.46 11.77
CA ILE A 312 -9.77 3.38 11.08
C ILE A 312 -9.25 3.75 9.69
N LYS A 313 -7.96 4.05 9.53
CA LYS A 313 -7.35 4.34 8.22
C LYS A 313 -7.41 3.13 7.29
N THR A 314 -7.03 1.95 7.78
CA THR A 314 -7.09 0.70 6.99
C THR A 314 -8.52 0.42 6.54
N TYR A 315 -9.49 0.53 7.44
CA TYR A 315 -10.91 0.38 7.13
C TYR A 315 -11.38 1.41 6.10
N ALA A 316 -11.03 2.70 6.26
CA ALA A 316 -11.43 3.74 5.32
C ALA A 316 -10.83 3.55 3.92
N GLY A 317 -9.56 3.13 3.81
CA GLY A 317 -8.95 2.78 2.52
C GLY A 317 -9.62 1.58 1.87
N ALA A 318 -9.86 0.52 2.64
CA ALA A 318 -10.58 -0.66 2.20
C ALA A 318 -12.02 -0.34 1.78
N MET A 319 -12.72 0.58 2.45
CA MET A 319 -14.10 0.94 2.15
C MET A 319 -14.23 2.11 1.16
N GLY A 320 -13.11 2.67 0.68
CA GLY A 320 -13.09 3.76 -0.28
C GLY A 320 -13.62 5.08 0.28
N ILE A 321 -13.46 5.29 1.59
CA ILE A 321 -13.88 6.51 2.30
C ILE A 321 -12.81 7.58 2.08
N THR A 322 -13.04 8.45 1.10
CA THR A 322 -12.15 9.59 0.82
C THR A 322 -12.36 10.73 1.82
N GLY A 323 -11.28 11.46 2.15
CA GLY A 323 -11.33 12.61 3.07
C GLY A 323 -11.11 12.28 4.54
N LEU A 324 -10.97 10.99 4.91
CA LEU A 324 -10.59 10.56 6.25
C LEU A 324 -9.06 10.43 6.37
N GLY A 325 -8.37 11.56 6.42
CA GLY A 325 -6.90 11.61 6.58
C GLY A 325 -6.44 11.38 8.03
N GLN A 326 -5.12 11.21 8.22
CA GLN A 326 -4.50 10.92 9.53
C GLN A 326 -4.93 11.90 10.63
N LYS A 327 -4.83 13.21 10.38
CA LYS A 327 -5.21 14.25 11.36
C LYS A 327 -6.67 14.16 11.76
N LEU A 328 -7.56 13.86 10.82
CA LEU A 328 -8.98 13.71 11.13
C LEU A 328 -9.27 12.42 11.88
N ALA A 329 -8.62 11.31 11.53
CA ALA A 329 -8.72 10.07 12.30
C ALA A 329 -8.24 10.26 13.75
N VAL A 330 -7.11 10.95 13.94
CA VAL A 330 -6.59 11.32 15.27
C VAL A 330 -7.58 12.22 16.02
N ASP A 331 -8.09 13.28 15.40
CA ASP A 331 -9.06 14.19 16.03
C ASP A 331 -10.35 13.45 16.42
N LEU A 332 -10.85 12.55 15.57
CA LEU A 332 -12.03 11.75 15.85
C LEU A 332 -11.85 10.80 17.04
N VAL A 333 -10.69 10.14 17.14
CA VAL A 333 -10.37 9.24 18.26
C VAL A 333 -10.09 10.03 19.54
N ALA A 334 -9.27 11.08 19.47
CA ALA A 334 -8.89 11.90 20.61
C ALA A 334 -10.06 12.66 21.24
N ASN A 335 -11.09 12.99 20.45
CA ASN A 335 -12.33 13.60 20.95
C ASN A 335 -13.42 12.57 21.30
N GLY A 336 -13.09 11.26 21.28
CA GLY A 336 -14.01 10.19 21.64
C GLY A 336 -15.21 10.05 20.69
N LEU A 337 -15.13 10.61 19.49
CA LEU A 337 -16.19 10.52 18.48
C LEU A 337 -16.20 9.17 17.78
N VAL A 338 -15.03 8.52 17.69
CA VAL A 338 -14.83 7.21 17.08
C VAL A 338 -14.01 6.32 18.02
N GLY A 339 -14.65 5.25 18.54
CA GLY A 339 -14.00 4.22 19.36
C GLY A 339 -13.82 2.88 18.63
N SER A 340 -14.37 2.78 17.43
CA SER A 340 -14.32 1.61 16.54
C SER A 340 -14.63 2.04 15.12
N VAL A 341 -14.25 1.25 14.12
CA VAL A 341 -14.54 1.55 12.70
C VAL A 341 -16.03 1.77 12.43
N ALA A 342 -16.92 1.11 13.19
CA ALA A 342 -18.36 1.27 13.06
C ALA A 342 -18.88 2.65 13.49
N ASP A 343 -18.17 3.36 14.38
CA ASP A 343 -18.61 4.67 14.86
C ASP A 343 -18.45 5.77 13.79
N LEU A 344 -17.70 5.50 12.71
CA LEU A 344 -17.62 6.38 11.53
C LEU A 344 -19.01 6.65 10.93
N TYR A 345 -19.87 5.63 10.87
CA TYR A 345 -21.22 5.73 10.30
C TYR A 345 -22.21 6.49 11.18
N ARG A 346 -21.78 6.93 12.36
CA ARG A 346 -22.57 7.77 13.26
C ARG A 346 -22.16 9.24 13.19
N LEU A 347 -21.12 9.57 12.43
CA LEU A 347 -20.67 10.95 12.27
C LEU A 347 -21.71 11.76 11.48
N ASP A 348 -21.91 13.00 11.91
CA ASP A 348 -22.75 13.97 11.23
C ASP A 348 -22.06 15.35 11.26
N GLU A 349 -22.60 16.31 10.50
CA GLU A 349 -22.01 17.65 10.41
C GLU A 349 -21.86 18.30 11.78
N ARG A 350 -22.80 18.10 12.72
CA ARG A 350 -22.75 18.71 14.06
C ARG A 350 -21.66 18.09 14.91
N ARG A 351 -21.52 16.76 14.89
CA ARG A 351 -20.54 16.02 15.68
C ARG A 351 -19.11 16.33 15.30
N VAL A 352 -18.85 16.65 14.03
CA VAL A 352 -17.49 16.94 13.53
C VAL A 352 -17.21 18.44 13.39
N ALA A 353 -18.22 19.32 13.50
CA ALA A 353 -18.08 20.76 13.28
C ALA A 353 -17.00 21.41 14.16
N ASP A 354 -16.89 20.92 15.40
CA ASP A 354 -16.01 21.53 16.39
C ASP A 354 -14.56 21.02 16.31
N LEU A 355 -14.30 19.99 15.49
CA LEU A 355 -12.97 19.41 15.34
C LEU A 355 -12.00 20.44 14.72
N PRO A 356 -10.79 20.61 15.27
CA PRO A 356 -9.81 21.58 14.77
C PRO A 356 -9.52 21.41 13.28
N VAL A 357 -9.40 20.18 12.82
CA VAL A 357 -9.17 19.83 11.41
C VAL A 357 -10.35 20.23 10.51
N VAL A 358 -11.58 20.06 10.97
CA VAL A 358 -12.80 20.39 10.21
C VAL A 358 -12.95 21.90 10.04
N ARG A 359 -12.63 22.67 11.09
CA ARG A 359 -12.58 24.14 11.04
C ARG A 359 -11.57 24.67 10.02
N THR A 360 -10.52 23.89 9.72
CA THR A 360 -9.43 24.28 8.81
C THR A 360 -9.81 24.08 7.33
N PHE A 361 -10.50 22.99 6.99
CA PHE A 361 -10.76 22.63 5.59
C PHE A 361 -12.18 22.97 5.10
N GLY A 362 -13.06 23.42 6.00
CA GLY A 362 -14.36 24.00 5.68
C GLY A 362 -15.49 22.98 5.42
N PRO A 363 -16.74 23.48 5.31
CA PRO A 363 -17.95 22.65 5.28
C PRO A 363 -18.04 21.74 4.04
N LYS A 364 -17.51 22.18 2.90
CA LYS A 364 -17.52 21.38 1.66
C LYS A 364 -16.75 20.06 1.80
N ASN A 365 -15.58 20.09 2.44
CA ASN A 365 -14.78 18.89 2.65
C ASN A 365 -15.42 17.95 3.68
N THR A 366 -16.12 18.52 4.66
CA THR A 366 -16.93 17.76 5.61
C THR A 366 -18.06 17.01 4.92
N GLN A 367 -18.77 17.67 3.98
CA GLN A 367 -19.82 17.03 3.18
C GLN A 367 -19.28 15.91 2.28
N ILE A 368 -18.09 16.11 1.67
CA ILE A 368 -17.44 15.07 0.86
C ILE A 368 -17.12 13.84 1.71
N LEU A 369 -16.57 14.02 2.91
CA LEU A 369 -16.28 12.93 3.83
C LEU A 369 -17.55 12.18 4.24
N LEU A 370 -18.57 12.91 4.73
CA LEU A 370 -19.81 12.29 5.20
C LEU A 370 -20.52 11.54 4.07
N LYS A 371 -20.48 12.10 2.84
CA LYS A 371 -20.96 11.41 1.65
C LYS A 371 -20.14 10.15 1.34
N ALA A 372 -18.80 10.21 1.45
CA ALA A 372 -17.96 9.03 1.21
C ALA A 372 -18.19 7.92 2.25
N ILE A 373 -18.46 8.28 3.51
CA ILE A 373 -18.87 7.34 4.56
C ILE A 373 -20.21 6.68 4.19
N GLU A 374 -21.21 7.47 3.79
CA GLU A 374 -22.51 6.93 3.38
C GLU A 374 -22.40 6.02 2.14
N ASP A 375 -21.71 6.48 1.10
CA ASP A 375 -21.49 5.73 -0.14
C ASP A 375 -20.71 4.43 0.12
N SER A 376 -19.90 4.37 1.19
CA SER A 376 -19.13 3.17 1.54
C SER A 376 -19.99 2.02 2.05
N LYS A 377 -21.24 2.27 2.50
CA LYS A 377 -22.14 1.21 2.96
C LYS A 377 -22.43 0.18 1.87
N GLY A 378 -22.40 0.58 0.59
CA GLY A 378 -22.65 -0.31 -0.54
C GLY A 378 -21.43 -1.08 -1.06
N ARG A 379 -20.27 -1.07 -0.38
CA ARG A 379 -19.09 -1.82 -0.83
C ARG A 379 -19.26 -3.32 -0.65
N SER A 380 -18.46 -4.13 -1.35
CA SER A 380 -18.54 -5.60 -1.27
C SER A 380 -18.16 -6.12 0.11
N LEU A 381 -18.71 -7.29 0.46
CA LEU A 381 -18.27 -8.07 1.61
C LEU A 381 -16.75 -8.33 1.59
N ALA A 382 -16.14 -8.55 0.42
CA ALA A 382 -14.69 -8.73 0.30
C ALA A 382 -13.89 -7.50 0.80
N ARG A 383 -14.35 -6.29 0.47
CA ARG A 383 -13.72 -5.03 0.92
C ARG A 383 -13.95 -4.80 2.41
N LEU A 384 -15.11 -5.18 2.92
CA LEU A 384 -15.40 -5.15 4.34
C LEU A 384 -14.47 -6.10 5.12
N LEU A 385 -14.36 -7.37 4.70
CA LEU A 385 -13.49 -8.37 5.33
C LEU A 385 -12.03 -7.91 5.37
N PHE A 386 -11.55 -7.29 4.29
CA PHE A 386 -10.22 -6.67 4.27
C PHE A 386 -10.13 -5.47 5.23
N GLY A 387 -11.14 -4.59 5.25
CA GLY A 387 -11.17 -3.41 6.11
C GLY A 387 -11.25 -3.72 7.61
N LEU A 388 -11.82 -4.87 8.00
CA LEU A 388 -11.83 -5.35 9.38
C LEU A 388 -10.43 -5.71 9.91
N ASN A 389 -9.44 -5.83 9.01
CA ASN A 389 -8.04 -6.09 9.32
C ASN A 389 -7.84 -7.41 10.12
N ILE A 390 -8.51 -8.47 9.67
CA ILE A 390 -8.36 -9.81 10.23
C ILE A 390 -6.93 -10.30 9.96
N ARG A 391 -6.26 -10.83 10.99
CA ARG A 391 -4.86 -11.27 10.87
C ARG A 391 -4.72 -12.33 9.76
N HIS A 392 -3.68 -12.20 8.92
CA HIS A 392 -3.41 -13.07 7.78
C HIS A 392 -4.46 -13.04 6.65
N LEU A 393 -5.50 -12.21 6.76
CA LEU A 393 -6.55 -12.08 5.74
C LEU A 393 -6.27 -10.88 4.82
N GLY A 394 -5.64 -11.14 3.68
CA GLY A 394 -5.42 -10.13 2.64
C GLY A 394 -6.62 -9.96 1.70
N ALA A 395 -6.60 -8.90 0.88
CA ALA A 395 -7.70 -8.58 -0.04
C ALA A 395 -8.09 -9.75 -0.98
N ALA A 396 -7.12 -10.47 -1.55
CA ALA A 396 -7.39 -11.62 -2.41
C ALA A 396 -8.12 -12.75 -1.68
N VAL A 397 -7.80 -12.96 -0.40
CA VAL A 397 -8.44 -13.99 0.43
C VAL A 397 -9.83 -13.55 0.88
N GLY A 398 -10.02 -12.25 1.15
CA GLY A 398 -11.34 -11.66 1.38
C GLY A 398 -12.27 -11.82 0.16
N GLU A 399 -11.74 -11.69 -1.06
CA GLU A 399 -12.49 -12.00 -2.29
C GLU A 399 -12.86 -13.48 -2.36
N TYR A 400 -11.92 -14.40 -2.09
CA TYR A 400 -12.23 -15.83 -2.08
C TYR A 400 -13.31 -16.18 -1.05
N LEU A 401 -13.20 -15.69 0.18
CA LEU A 401 -14.22 -15.93 1.21
C LEU A 401 -15.58 -15.35 0.82
N ALA A 402 -15.63 -14.12 0.31
CA ALA A 402 -16.88 -13.47 -0.07
C ALA A 402 -17.60 -14.17 -1.23
N HIS A 403 -16.85 -14.73 -2.19
CA HIS A 403 -17.43 -15.50 -3.30
C HIS A 403 -17.77 -16.94 -2.89
N ALA A 404 -16.96 -17.54 -2.02
CA ALA A 404 -17.11 -18.93 -1.60
C ALA A 404 -18.25 -19.16 -0.59
N VAL A 405 -18.89 -18.10 -0.08
CA VAL A 405 -20.00 -18.25 0.88
C VAL A 405 -21.11 -19.12 0.31
N ALA A 406 -21.50 -18.91 -0.95
CA ALA A 406 -22.60 -19.67 -1.57
C ALA A 406 -22.22 -21.12 -1.91
N ASP A 407 -20.96 -21.37 -2.30
CA ASP A 407 -20.53 -22.64 -2.89
C ASP A 407 -19.81 -23.58 -1.91
N HIS A 408 -19.20 -23.04 -0.86
CA HIS A 408 -18.27 -23.78 0.01
C HIS A 408 -18.61 -23.73 1.50
N LEU A 409 -19.38 -22.74 1.95
CA LEU A 409 -19.84 -22.70 3.34
C LEU A 409 -21.20 -23.38 3.46
N PRO A 410 -21.43 -24.17 4.53
CA PRO A 410 -22.72 -24.84 4.71
C PRO A 410 -23.88 -23.84 4.68
N ASP A 411 -24.99 -24.27 4.10
CA ASP A 411 -26.24 -23.50 4.15
C ASP A 411 -26.68 -23.39 5.62
N ASP A 412 -26.78 -22.15 6.10
CA ASP A 412 -27.25 -21.85 7.45
C ASP A 412 -28.59 -21.12 7.36
N PRO A 413 -29.72 -21.79 7.66
CA PRO A 413 -31.05 -21.18 7.58
C PRO A 413 -31.28 -20.09 8.64
N GLU A 414 -30.39 -19.97 9.63
CA GLU A 414 -30.42 -18.91 10.64
C GLU A 414 -29.48 -17.74 10.33
N ALA A 415 -28.69 -17.81 9.25
CA ALA A 415 -27.86 -16.69 8.78
C ALA A 415 -28.74 -15.66 8.07
N VAL A 416 -28.62 -14.39 8.47
CA VAL A 416 -29.38 -13.30 7.84
C VAL A 416 -28.62 -12.61 6.71
N ASP A 417 -27.33 -12.91 6.55
CA ASP A 417 -26.48 -12.52 5.42
C ASP A 417 -25.27 -13.46 5.25
N ASP A 418 -24.45 -13.19 4.23
CA ASP A 418 -23.28 -13.99 3.92
C ASP A 418 -22.15 -13.85 4.94
N LEU A 419 -22.03 -12.71 5.63
CA LEU A 419 -21.07 -12.56 6.72
C LEU A 419 -21.43 -13.48 7.89
N ASP A 420 -22.70 -13.65 8.24
CA ASP A 420 -23.13 -14.57 9.30
C ASP A 420 -22.73 -16.02 9.01
N ARG A 421 -22.75 -16.43 7.73
CA ARG A 421 -22.26 -17.76 7.31
C ARG A 421 -20.76 -17.90 7.58
N ILE A 422 -19.96 -16.86 7.29
CA ILE A 422 -18.51 -16.84 7.61
C ILE A 422 -18.29 -16.85 9.13
N VAL A 423 -19.07 -16.07 9.89
CA VAL A 423 -18.99 -15.97 11.35
C VAL A 423 -19.26 -17.31 12.04
N ARG A 424 -20.12 -18.15 11.45
CA ARG A 424 -20.54 -19.44 12.03
C ARG A 424 -19.83 -20.66 11.44
N ALA A 425 -19.18 -20.52 10.28
CA ALA A 425 -18.39 -21.58 9.65
C ALA A 425 -17.28 -22.10 10.57
N SER A 426 -17.10 -23.41 10.66
CA SER A 426 -16.02 -23.98 11.45
C SER A 426 -14.64 -23.68 10.84
N GLU A 427 -13.56 -23.91 11.60
CA GLU A 427 -12.20 -23.77 11.05
C GLU A 427 -11.99 -24.68 9.82
N ASP A 428 -12.53 -25.90 9.87
CA ASP A 428 -12.45 -26.86 8.76
C ASP A 428 -13.24 -26.37 7.53
N ASP A 429 -14.43 -25.81 7.72
CA ASP A 429 -15.24 -25.23 6.64
C ASP A 429 -14.51 -24.04 5.97
N LEU A 430 -13.90 -23.17 6.79
CA LEU A 430 -13.12 -22.04 6.30
C LEU A 430 -11.87 -22.51 5.55
N ALA A 431 -11.17 -23.54 6.05
CA ALA A 431 -10.00 -24.11 5.39
C ALA A 431 -10.33 -24.88 4.09
N ALA A 432 -11.59 -25.27 3.89
CA ALA A 432 -12.05 -25.88 2.65
C ALA A 432 -12.21 -24.85 1.51
N VAL A 433 -12.27 -23.54 1.83
CA VAL A 433 -12.34 -22.49 0.81
C VAL A 433 -11.02 -22.40 0.03
N PRO A 434 -11.06 -22.46 -1.31
CA PRO A 434 -9.84 -22.36 -2.13
C PRO A 434 -9.04 -21.07 -1.84
N GLY A 435 -7.76 -21.24 -1.49
CA GLY A 435 -6.88 -20.13 -1.13
C GLY A 435 -6.89 -19.75 0.37
N VAL A 436 -7.72 -20.40 1.18
CA VAL A 436 -7.73 -20.26 2.64
C VAL A 436 -7.03 -21.48 3.26
N GLY A 437 -5.82 -21.27 3.77
CA GLY A 437 -5.10 -22.31 4.52
C GLY A 437 -5.50 -22.34 6.00
N PRO A 438 -5.09 -23.37 6.76
CA PRO A 438 -5.44 -23.54 8.18
C PRO A 438 -5.05 -22.33 9.04
N THR A 439 -3.91 -21.69 8.77
CA THR A 439 -3.50 -20.46 9.49
C THR A 439 -4.48 -19.30 9.32
N ILE A 440 -5.04 -19.15 8.12
CA ILE A 440 -6.00 -18.09 7.82
C ILE A 440 -7.35 -18.45 8.45
N ALA A 441 -7.79 -19.71 8.30
CA ALA A 441 -9.02 -20.20 8.91
C ALA A 441 -9.03 -19.99 10.42
N ALA A 442 -7.96 -20.38 11.12
CA ALA A 442 -7.80 -20.16 12.55
C ALA A 442 -7.82 -18.67 12.92
N SER A 443 -7.28 -17.79 12.08
CA SER A 443 -7.26 -16.34 12.34
C SER A 443 -8.63 -15.70 12.13
N VAL A 444 -9.38 -16.15 11.13
CA VAL A 444 -10.77 -15.75 10.89
C VAL A 444 -11.66 -16.23 12.04
N ARG A 445 -11.52 -17.49 12.48
CA ARG A 445 -12.22 -18.01 13.66
C ARG A 445 -11.90 -17.20 14.91
N ALA A 446 -10.63 -17.01 15.22
CA ALA A 446 -10.20 -16.27 16.41
C ALA A 446 -10.72 -14.83 16.40
N PHE A 447 -10.85 -14.19 15.22
CA PHE A 447 -11.43 -12.85 15.11
C PHE A 447 -12.91 -12.85 15.46
N PHE A 448 -13.70 -13.81 14.96
CA PHE A 448 -15.15 -13.87 15.20
C PHE A 448 -15.55 -14.53 16.52
N ASP A 449 -14.64 -15.25 17.18
CA ASP A 449 -14.82 -15.72 18.56
C ASP A 449 -14.68 -14.57 19.59
N ASP A 450 -14.11 -13.43 19.18
CA ASP A 450 -13.98 -12.24 20.02
C ASP A 450 -15.30 -11.44 20.06
N SER A 451 -15.89 -11.36 21.26
CA SER A 451 -17.15 -10.65 21.50
C SER A 451 -17.10 -9.15 21.20
N ASP A 452 -15.93 -8.50 21.26
CA ASP A 452 -15.78 -7.09 20.92
C ASP A 452 -15.82 -6.87 19.41
N ASN A 453 -15.22 -7.77 18.62
CA ASN A 453 -15.33 -7.76 17.16
C ASN A 453 -16.78 -8.01 16.72
N LEU A 454 -17.47 -8.98 17.33
CA LEU A 454 -18.90 -9.22 17.08
C LEU A 454 -19.76 -7.99 17.41
N ARG A 455 -19.42 -7.25 18.47
CA ARG A 455 -20.10 -5.98 18.80
C ARG A 455 -19.87 -4.93 17.71
N VAL A 456 -18.68 -4.85 17.12
CA VAL A 456 -18.39 -3.97 15.98
C VAL A 456 -19.21 -4.38 14.75
N ILE A 457 -19.30 -5.68 14.43
CA ILE A 457 -20.13 -6.19 13.33
C ILE A 457 -21.60 -5.82 13.52
N GLY A 458 -22.15 -5.99 14.73
CA GLY A 458 -23.52 -5.57 15.04
C GLY A 458 -23.75 -4.09 14.78
N LYS A 459 -22.81 -3.22 15.17
CA LYS A 459 -22.90 -1.77 14.88
C LYS A 459 -22.84 -1.47 13.37
N LEU A 460 -22.03 -2.20 12.60
CA LEU A 460 -21.93 -2.04 11.13
C LEU A 460 -23.23 -2.47 10.45
N ARG A 461 -23.82 -3.58 10.92
CA ARG A 461 -25.13 -4.09 10.51
C ARG A 461 -26.23 -3.05 10.75
N ASP A 462 -26.31 -2.49 11.96
CA ASP A 462 -27.27 -1.45 12.32
C ASP A 462 -27.09 -0.16 11.50
N ALA A 463 -25.84 0.14 11.10
CA ALA A 463 -25.52 1.27 10.26
C ALA A 463 -25.88 1.07 8.77
N GLY A 464 -26.28 -0.16 8.38
CA GLY A 464 -26.65 -0.51 7.01
C GLY A 464 -25.47 -0.78 6.09
N VAL A 465 -24.30 -1.15 6.62
CA VAL A 465 -23.16 -1.61 5.81
C VAL A 465 -23.52 -2.94 5.17
N ASN A 466 -23.19 -3.11 3.89
CA ASN A 466 -23.43 -4.35 3.15
C ASN A 466 -22.57 -5.49 3.71
N LEU A 467 -23.24 -6.54 4.17
CA LEU A 467 -22.64 -7.75 4.74
C LEU A 467 -22.82 -8.98 3.81
N GLY A 468 -23.32 -8.77 2.59
CA GLY A 468 -23.59 -9.81 1.58
C GLY A 468 -22.57 -9.89 0.43
N GLY A 469 -22.47 -11.08 -0.19
CA GLY A 469 -21.71 -11.44 -1.38
C GLY A 469 -22.16 -10.71 -2.65
N PRO A 470 -21.39 -10.85 -3.75
CA PRO A 470 -20.62 -9.76 -4.34
C PRO A 470 -21.47 -8.49 -4.58
N SER A 471 -20.86 -7.34 -4.27
CA SER A 471 -21.48 -6.01 -4.24
C SER A 471 -22.55 -5.78 -5.31
N PRO A 472 -23.67 -5.08 -5.01
CA PRO A 472 -24.59 -4.57 -6.04
C PRO A 472 -23.95 -3.52 -6.97
N LEU A 473 -22.69 -3.13 -6.75
CA LEU A 473 -21.86 -2.33 -7.65
C LEU A 473 -20.85 -3.17 -8.44
N ALA A 474 -20.98 -4.51 -8.44
CA ALA A 474 -20.28 -5.35 -9.39
C ALA A 474 -20.66 -4.90 -10.81
N VAL A 475 -19.65 -4.71 -11.64
CA VAL A 475 -19.80 -4.54 -13.08
C VAL A 475 -20.63 -5.71 -13.60
N ASP A 476 -21.69 -5.42 -14.35
CA ASP A 476 -22.60 -6.36 -15.00
C ASP A 476 -21.91 -7.70 -15.34
N THR A 477 -22.07 -8.70 -14.48
CA THR A 477 -22.02 -10.08 -14.95
C THR A 477 -23.36 -10.31 -15.64
N ASP A 478 -23.36 -10.11 -16.94
CA ASP A 478 -24.51 -10.32 -17.81
C ASP A 478 -24.97 -11.78 -17.69
N GLU A 479 -26.02 -12.03 -16.89
CA GLU A 479 -26.69 -13.34 -16.73
C GLU A 479 -27.26 -13.88 -18.06
N SER A 480 -27.16 -13.15 -19.17
CA SER A 480 -27.56 -13.60 -20.50
C SER A 480 -26.49 -14.39 -21.28
N LEU A 481 -25.27 -14.53 -20.75
CA LEU A 481 -24.21 -15.27 -21.44
C LEU A 481 -24.32 -16.79 -21.19
N PRO A 482 -24.43 -17.62 -22.25
CA PRO A 482 -24.53 -19.06 -22.10
C PRO A 482 -23.24 -19.65 -21.47
N ALA A 483 -23.41 -20.67 -20.60
CA ALA A 483 -22.32 -21.40 -19.93
C ALA A 483 -21.56 -22.33 -20.89
N THR A 484 -20.90 -21.74 -21.89
CA THR A 484 -20.24 -22.46 -22.99
C THR A 484 -18.94 -23.15 -22.59
N LEU A 485 -18.35 -22.82 -21.43
CA LEU A 485 -17.01 -23.26 -21.03
C LEU A 485 -17.00 -24.14 -19.78
N GLU A 486 -18.15 -24.68 -19.39
CA GLU A 486 -18.27 -25.52 -18.20
C GLU A 486 -17.27 -26.69 -18.22
N GLY A 487 -16.49 -26.83 -17.15
CA GLY A 487 -15.47 -27.87 -17.01
C GLY A 487 -14.14 -27.58 -17.72
N MET A 488 -14.06 -26.56 -18.58
CA MET A 488 -12.84 -26.24 -19.34
C MET A 488 -11.79 -25.51 -18.50
N ALA A 489 -10.52 -25.79 -18.77
CA ALA A 489 -9.37 -25.11 -18.17
C ALA A 489 -8.56 -24.38 -19.24
N ILE A 490 -8.68 -23.06 -19.31
CA ILE A 490 -8.11 -22.24 -20.39
C ILE A 490 -6.99 -21.37 -19.84
N VAL A 491 -5.78 -21.50 -20.37
CA VAL A 491 -4.61 -20.73 -19.89
C VAL A 491 -4.36 -19.56 -20.82
N VAL A 492 -4.52 -18.33 -20.35
CA VAL A 492 -4.20 -17.12 -21.13
C VAL A 492 -2.72 -16.77 -20.99
N THR A 493 -2.05 -16.52 -22.11
CA THR A 493 -0.66 -16.09 -22.16
C THR A 493 -0.41 -15.02 -23.22
N GLY A 494 0.34 -13.99 -22.84
CA GLY A 494 0.59 -12.82 -23.69
C GLY A 494 -0.51 -11.78 -23.64
N THR A 495 -0.37 -10.74 -24.46
CA THR A 495 -1.29 -9.61 -24.54
C THR A 495 -2.29 -9.83 -25.67
N LEU A 496 -3.58 -9.80 -25.33
CA LEU A 496 -4.71 -9.84 -26.27
C LEU A 496 -5.06 -8.39 -26.66
N GLU A 497 -5.45 -8.16 -27.91
CA GLU A 497 -5.73 -6.81 -28.45
C GLU A 497 -7.05 -6.24 -27.92
N ASN A 498 -8.07 -7.10 -27.75
CA ASN A 498 -9.42 -6.77 -27.31
C ASN A 498 -9.67 -7.07 -25.84
N TYR A 499 -8.83 -7.87 -25.19
CA TYR A 499 -8.99 -8.24 -23.78
C TYR A 499 -7.75 -7.87 -22.95
N SER A 500 -7.95 -7.13 -21.87
CA SER A 500 -6.97 -7.15 -20.77
C SER A 500 -6.93 -8.55 -20.14
N ARG A 501 -5.82 -8.89 -19.48
CA ARG A 501 -5.72 -10.18 -18.80
C ARG A 501 -6.82 -10.39 -17.76
N GLY A 502 -7.26 -9.34 -17.06
CA GLY A 502 -8.39 -9.42 -16.13
C GLY A 502 -9.71 -9.68 -16.83
N GLU A 503 -9.96 -9.02 -17.97
CA GLU A 503 -11.18 -9.21 -18.76
C GLU A 503 -11.24 -10.60 -19.41
N ALA A 504 -10.11 -11.15 -19.88
CA ALA A 504 -10.06 -12.51 -20.40
C ALA A 504 -10.37 -13.55 -19.31
N LEU A 505 -9.83 -13.35 -18.09
CA LEU A 505 -10.12 -14.21 -16.94
C LEU A 505 -11.60 -14.12 -16.53
N ALA A 506 -12.15 -12.90 -16.49
CA ALA A 506 -13.55 -12.66 -16.19
C ALA A 506 -14.47 -13.26 -17.26
N ALA A 507 -14.14 -13.14 -18.54
CA ALA A 507 -14.91 -13.70 -19.65
C ALA A 507 -14.94 -15.24 -19.65
N ILE A 508 -13.84 -15.88 -19.24
CA ILE A 508 -13.76 -17.34 -19.02
C ILE A 508 -14.62 -17.75 -17.83
N GLY A 509 -14.50 -17.03 -16.70
CA GLY A 509 -15.27 -17.30 -15.49
C GLY A 509 -16.78 -17.13 -15.68
N ALA A 510 -17.20 -16.07 -16.38
CA ALA A 510 -18.59 -15.77 -16.68
C ALA A 510 -19.31 -16.85 -17.51
N ARG A 511 -18.56 -17.76 -18.15
CA ARG A 511 -19.09 -18.87 -18.98
C ARG A 511 -18.84 -20.25 -18.35
N GLY A 512 -18.49 -20.31 -17.06
CA GLY A 512 -18.27 -21.55 -16.31
C GLY A 512 -16.89 -22.18 -16.46
N GLY A 513 -15.95 -21.51 -17.12
CA GLY A 513 -14.58 -21.98 -17.33
C GLY A 513 -13.63 -21.58 -16.20
N ARG A 514 -12.50 -22.29 -16.09
CA ARG A 514 -11.43 -21.99 -15.13
C ARG A 514 -10.17 -21.55 -15.86
N SER A 515 -9.44 -20.57 -15.31
CA SER A 515 -8.18 -20.11 -15.91
C SER A 515 -6.96 -20.30 -15.00
N PRO A 516 -6.34 -21.49 -15.00
CA PRO A 516 -5.16 -21.77 -14.19
C PRO A 516 -3.92 -20.99 -14.66
N GLY A 517 -3.02 -20.68 -13.73
CA GLY A 517 -1.80 -19.90 -14.01
C GLY A 517 -0.74 -20.64 -14.82
N SER A 518 -0.87 -21.96 -15.01
CA SER A 518 0.11 -22.82 -15.67
C SER A 518 -0.56 -23.91 -16.52
N VAL A 519 0.14 -24.37 -17.56
CA VAL A 519 -0.32 -25.47 -18.42
C VAL A 519 -0.07 -26.82 -17.73
N SER A 520 -1.07 -27.69 -17.75
CA SER A 520 -1.04 -29.04 -17.19
C SER A 520 -1.78 -30.03 -18.11
N GLY A 521 -1.78 -31.33 -17.78
CA GLY A 521 -2.54 -32.32 -18.55
C GLY A 521 -4.06 -32.15 -18.49
N ALA A 522 -4.58 -31.32 -17.59
CA ALA A 522 -5.99 -30.96 -17.51
C ALA A 522 -6.34 -29.67 -18.28
N THR A 523 -5.36 -29.03 -18.92
CA THR A 523 -5.57 -27.78 -19.68
C THR A 523 -6.26 -28.09 -21.01
N THR A 524 -7.40 -27.46 -21.25
CA THR A 524 -8.22 -27.62 -22.46
C THR A 524 -7.66 -26.82 -23.63
N ALA A 525 -7.19 -25.58 -23.38
CA ALA A 525 -6.60 -24.72 -24.40
C ALA A 525 -5.66 -23.68 -23.80
N VAL A 526 -4.74 -23.18 -24.62
CA VAL A 526 -3.88 -22.04 -24.30
C VAL A 526 -4.17 -20.91 -25.27
N VAL A 527 -4.56 -19.75 -24.75
CA VAL A 527 -4.80 -18.56 -25.57
C VAL A 527 -3.50 -17.75 -25.64
N ALA A 528 -2.95 -17.60 -26.83
CA ALA A 528 -1.70 -16.93 -27.12
C ALA A 528 -1.95 -15.57 -27.79
N GLY A 529 -1.72 -14.49 -27.05
CA GLY A 529 -1.71 -13.13 -27.59
C GLY A 529 -0.42 -12.78 -28.31
N THR A 530 -0.22 -11.51 -28.64
CA THR A 530 0.90 -10.98 -29.44
C THR A 530 2.29 -11.15 -28.78
N SER A 531 2.34 -11.41 -27.46
CA SER A 531 3.57 -11.63 -26.68
C SER A 531 3.46 -12.85 -25.75
N PRO A 532 3.25 -14.07 -26.26
CA PRO A 532 2.95 -15.23 -25.44
C PRO A 532 4.21 -15.73 -24.70
N GLY A 533 4.02 -16.22 -23.47
CA GLY A 533 5.11 -16.66 -22.61
C GLY A 533 5.69 -17.97 -23.13
N ALA A 534 6.98 -17.95 -23.49
CA ALA A 534 7.66 -19.08 -24.12
C ALA A 534 7.51 -20.41 -23.34
N SER A 535 7.49 -20.36 -22.00
CA SER A 535 7.36 -21.55 -21.15
C SER A 535 5.98 -22.20 -21.20
N LYS A 536 4.90 -21.43 -21.45
CA LYS A 536 3.53 -21.96 -21.57
C LYS A 536 3.28 -22.54 -22.95
N LEU A 537 3.77 -21.88 -23.99
CA LEU A 537 3.72 -22.40 -25.36
C LEU A 537 4.49 -23.71 -25.50
N THR A 538 5.75 -23.72 -25.02
CA THR A 538 6.58 -24.94 -25.03
C THR A 538 5.92 -26.09 -24.25
N LYS A 539 5.18 -25.77 -23.17
CA LYS A 539 4.49 -26.78 -22.35
C LYS A 539 3.17 -27.24 -22.98
N ALA A 540 2.47 -26.36 -23.69
CA ALA A 540 1.30 -26.70 -24.48
C ALA A 540 1.66 -27.63 -25.64
N GLU A 541 2.71 -27.31 -26.40
CA GLU A 541 3.24 -28.15 -27.49
C GLU A 541 3.64 -29.55 -27.00
N LYS A 542 4.31 -29.63 -25.83
CA LYS A 542 4.72 -30.92 -25.24
C LYS A 542 3.56 -31.77 -24.75
N LEU A 543 2.46 -31.15 -24.35
CA LEU A 543 1.27 -31.82 -23.81
C LEU A 543 0.16 -31.95 -24.86
N ASP A 544 0.43 -31.58 -26.10
CA ASP A 544 -0.52 -31.57 -27.22
C ASP A 544 -1.80 -30.76 -26.91
N VAL A 545 -1.64 -29.66 -26.17
CA VAL A 545 -2.74 -28.75 -25.81
C VAL A 545 -2.91 -27.70 -26.91
N PRO A 546 -4.13 -27.51 -27.45
CA PRO A 546 -4.41 -26.52 -28.48
C PRO A 546 -3.98 -25.11 -28.10
N ILE A 547 -3.34 -24.39 -29.04
CA ILE A 547 -2.93 -23.00 -28.89
C ILE A 547 -3.83 -22.14 -29.78
N LEU A 548 -4.59 -21.23 -29.17
CA LEU A 548 -5.57 -20.37 -29.83
C LEU A 548 -5.03 -18.96 -29.95
N ASP A 549 -5.24 -18.30 -31.07
CA ASP A 549 -5.12 -16.85 -31.16
C ASP A 549 -6.36 -16.16 -30.56
N GLU A 550 -6.38 -14.83 -30.58
CA GLU A 550 -7.48 -14.07 -29.99
C GLU A 550 -8.82 -14.30 -30.72
N GLN A 551 -8.81 -14.48 -32.03
CA GLN A 551 -10.02 -14.75 -32.81
C GLN A 551 -10.60 -16.13 -32.48
N ALA A 552 -9.73 -17.12 -32.36
CA ALA A 552 -10.06 -18.47 -31.91
C ALA A 552 -10.55 -18.48 -30.45
N PHE A 553 -10.03 -17.60 -29.60
CA PHE A 553 -10.52 -17.41 -28.24
C PHE A 553 -11.93 -16.82 -28.21
N GLU A 554 -12.22 -15.80 -29.01
CA GLU A 554 -13.57 -15.25 -29.14
C GLU A 554 -14.57 -16.30 -29.65
N HIS A 555 -14.16 -17.14 -30.60
CA HIS A 555 -14.98 -18.26 -31.06
C HIS A 555 -15.27 -19.25 -29.92
N LEU A 556 -14.23 -19.67 -29.18
CA LEU A 556 -14.37 -20.57 -28.04
C LEU A 556 -15.30 -19.98 -26.97
N LEU A 557 -15.18 -18.68 -26.64
CA LEU A 557 -16.08 -18.00 -25.71
C LEU A 557 -17.54 -18.03 -26.21
N ALA A 558 -17.77 -17.91 -27.51
CA ALA A 558 -19.11 -17.84 -28.09
C ALA A 558 -19.80 -19.21 -28.25
N THR A 559 -19.04 -20.26 -28.58
CA THR A 559 -19.60 -21.57 -28.97
C THR A 559 -19.31 -22.69 -27.99
N GLY A 560 -18.23 -22.57 -27.20
CA GLY A 560 -17.70 -23.67 -26.39
C GLY A 560 -16.93 -24.72 -27.22
N GLU A 561 -16.71 -24.46 -28.50
CA GLU A 561 -16.01 -25.36 -29.41
C GLU A 561 -14.59 -24.84 -29.69
N LEU A 562 -13.63 -25.77 -29.70
CA LEU A 562 -12.28 -25.48 -30.18
C LEU A 562 -12.31 -25.39 -31.71
N PRO A 563 -11.74 -24.32 -32.30
CA PRO A 563 -11.77 -24.10 -33.75
C PRO A 563 -10.93 -25.09 -34.56
#